data_AF-A0A815WLB1-F1
#
_entry.id   AF-A0A815WLB1-F1
#
_cell.length_a   1.000
_cell.length_b   1.000
_cell.length_c   1.000
_cell.angle_alpha   90.00
_cell.angle_beta   90.00
_cell.angle_gamma   90.00
#
_symmetry.space_group_name_H-M   'P 1'
#
loop_
_entity.id
_entity.type
_entity.pdbx_description
1 polymer ?
#
loop_
_entity_poly.entity_id
_entity_poly.type
_entity_poly.pdbx_seq_one_letter_code
_entity_poly.pdbx_strand_id
1 'polypeptide(L)'
;MLIVLISHPNIDKAAAALDVSIGSLANPRDVPGIAHFLEHMLFIGSTKYPGENEYKKLIEGNGGSSNAFTCSDHTNYYFDINPSLLPDALDM
;
A
#
# COMPACT_ATOMS: atom_id res chain seq x y z
N MET A 1 10.33 -13.64 0.79
CA MET A 1 9.08 -12.96 1.15
C MET A 1 8.29 -13.88 2.06
N LEU A 2 7.98 -13.44 3.27
CA LEU A 2 7.09 -14.16 4.19
C LEU A 2 5.64 -13.83 3.83
N ILE A 3 4.74 -14.81 3.85
CA ILE A 3 3.33 -14.64 3.47
C ILE A 3 2.46 -15.23 4.56
N VAL A 4 1.41 -14.50 4.94
CA VAL A 4 0.34 -14.97 5.82
C VAL A 4 -0.97 -14.80 5.06
N LEU A 5 -1.75 -15.89 4.98
CA LEU A 5 -3.07 -15.90 4.34
C LEU A 5 -4.14 -16.10 5.39
N ILE A 6 -5.19 -15.27 5.35
CA ILE A 6 -6.33 -15.33 6.25
C ILE A 6 -7.58 -15.50 5.40
N SER A 7 -8.32 -16.59 5.61
CA SER A 7 -9.59 -16.85 4.93
C SER A 7 -10.74 -16.75 5.91
N HIS A 8 -11.61 -15.75 5.72
CA HIS A 8 -12.84 -15.62 6.47
C HIS A 8 -14.01 -15.36 5.50
N PRO A 9 -14.95 -16.32 5.33
CA PRO A 9 -15.92 -16.29 4.23
C PRO A 9 -17.00 -15.20 4.32
N ASN A 10 -17.19 -14.58 5.50
CA ASN A 10 -18.30 -13.64 5.76
C ASN A 10 -17.79 -12.24 6.15
N ILE A 11 -16.68 -11.80 5.55
CA ILE A 11 -16.14 -10.45 5.79
C ILE A 11 -16.85 -9.41 4.92
N ASP A 12 -17.10 -8.24 5.48
CA ASP A 12 -17.62 -7.09 4.73
C ASP A 12 -16.54 -6.43 3.86
N LYS A 13 -15.27 -6.59 4.23
CA LYS A 13 -14.10 -6.07 3.51
C LYS A 13 -12.95 -7.07 3.54
N ALA A 14 -12.30 -7.23 2.40
CA ALA A 14 -11.00 -7.87 2.30
C ALA A 14 -9.89 -6.83 2.45
N ALA A 15 -8.70 -7.27 2.86
CA ALA A 15 -7.56 -6.41 3.09
C ALA A 15 -6.25 -7.11 2.73
N ALA A 16 -5.25 -6.32 2.37
CA ALA A 16 -3.88 -6.76 2.21
C ALA A 16 -2.92 -5.73 2.80
N ALA A 17 -1.74 -6.19 3.20
CA ALA A 17 -0.67 -5.33 3.67
C ALA A 17 0.68 -5.89 3.20
N LEU A 18 1.61 -4.99 2.88
CA LEU A 18 2.99 -5.30 2.54
C LEU A 18 3.92 -4.48 3.41
N ASP A 19 4.85 -5.17 4.04
CA ASP A 19 5.89 -4.56 4.87
C ASP A 19 7.25 -4.72 4.20
N VAL A 20 7.97 -3.60 4.07
CA VAL A 20 9.35 -3.57 3.61
C VAL A 20 10.23 -3.28 4.82
N SER A 21 11.18 -4.16 5.13
CA SER A 21 12.11 -4.03 6.26
C SER A 21 13.24 -3.03 6.01
N ILE A 22 12.88 -1.84 5.53
CA ILE A 22 13.70 -0.64 5.40
C ILE A 22 12.82 0.54 5.82
N GLY A 23 13.40 1.49 6.56
CA GLY A 23 12.72 2.72 6.95
C GLY A 23 13.65 3.93 6.95
N SER A 24 13.26 4.97 7.69
CA SER A 24 13.96 6.26 7.74
C SER A 24 15.42 6.21 8.23
N LEU A 25 15.84 5.19 8.98
CA LEU A 25 17.24 5.02 9.38
C LEU A 25 18.17 4.68 8.19
N ALA A 26 17.60 4.21 7.07
CA ALA A 26 18.33 3.94 5.84
C ALA A 26 18.44 5.18 4.93
N ASN A 27 17.88 6.33 5.33
CA ASN A 27 17.98 7.56 4.53
C ASN A 27 19.47 7.95 4.35
N PRO A 28 19.90 8.29 3.13
CA PRO A 28 21.18 8.95 2.91
C PRO A 28 21.27 10.25 3.71
N ARG A 29 22.47 10.57 4.21
CA ARG A 29 22.67 11.76 5.06
C ARG A 29 22.39 13.08 4.31
N ASP A 30 22.60 13.06 3.00
CA ASP A 30 22.36 14.18 2.08
C ASP A 30 20.90 14.30 1.62
N VAL A 31 20.07 13.28 1.86
CA VAL A 31 18.65 13.28 1.47
C VAL A 31 17.75 12.79 2.62
N PRO A 32 17.64 13.57 3.71
CA PRO A 32 16.77 13.21 4.83
C PRO A 32 15.31 13.13 4.38
N GLY A 33 14.59 12.12 4.88
CA GLY A 33 13.17 11.94 4.59
C GLY A 33 12.85 11.20 3.30
N ILE A 34 13.85 10.74 2.53
CA ILE A 34 13.60 10.10 1.23
C ILE A 34 12.75 8.83 1.32
N ALA A 35 12.90 8.02 2.37
CA ALA A 35 12.06 6.83 2.57
C ALA A 35 10.58 7.20 2.74
N HIS A 36 10.29 8.20 3.58
CA HIS A 36 8.92 8.70 3.76
C HIS A 36 8.41 9.39 2.50
N PHE A 37 9.25 10.13 1.77
CA PHE A 37 8.82 10.71 0.50
C PHE A 37 8.49 9.64 -0.53
N LEU A 38 9.31 8.58 -0.62
CA LEU A 38 9.05 7.44 -1.51
C LEU A 38 7.71 6.77 -1.18
N GLU A 39 7.38 6.59 0.10
CA GLU A 39 6.08 6.09 0.55
C GLU A 39 4.91 6.86 -0.06
N HIS A 40 4.95 8.20 -0.04
CA HIS A 40 3.92 9.03 -0.69
C HIS A 40 3.89 8.84 -2.20
N MET A 41 5.06 8.76 -2.84
CA MET A 41 5.16 8.68 -4.29
C MET A 41 4.60 7.37 -4.87
N LEU A 42 4.62 6.27 -4.12
CA LEU A 42 4.08 4.98 -4.58
C LEU A 42 2.55 4.98 -4.77
N PHE A 43 1.84 5.95 -4.21
CA PHE A 43 0.40 6.11 -4.46
C PHE A 43 0.08 6.87 -5.78
N ILE A 44 1.10 7.43 -6.45
CA ILE A 44 0.95 8.36 -7.58
C ILE A 44 1.27 7.67 -8.91
N GLY A 45 0.80 6.43 -9.06
CA GLY A 45 0.88 5.67 -10.31
C GLY A 45 2.10 4.76 -10.46
N SER A 46 1.99 3.83 -11.40
CA SER A 46 3.00 2.83 -11.74
C SER A 46 3.10 2.66 -13.26
N THR A 47 4.04 1.85 -13.74
CA THR A 47 4.17 1.58 -15.18
C THR A 47 2.92 0.91 -15.78
N LYS A 48 2.25 0.05 -15.01
CA LYS A 48 1.02 -0.64 -15.44
C LYS A 48 -0.22 0.23 -15.27
N TYR A 49 -0.23 1.09 -14.24
CA TYR A 49 -1.33 2.00 -13.90
C TYR A 49 -0.81 3.44 -13.78
N PRO A 50 -0.61 4.15 -14.91
CA PRO A 50 0.08 5.44 -14.90
C PRO A 50 -0.78 6.60 -14.39
N GLY A 51 -2.06 6.39 -14.09
CA GLY A 51 -2.93 7.44 -13.58
C GLY A 51 -2.60 7.82 -12.13
N GLU A 52 -2.25 9.08 -11.89
CA GLU A 52 -1.85 9.61 -10.56
C GLU A 52 -2.82 9.31 -9.41
N ASN A 53 -4.11 9.14 -9.71
CA ASN A 53 -5.15 8.90 -8.71
C ASN A 53 -5.92 7.60 -9.00
N GLU A 54 -5.40 6.73 -9.86
CA GLU A 54 -6.12 5.52 -10.28
C GLU A 54 -6.34 4.56 -9.12
N TYR A 55 -5.29 4.31 -8.33
CA TYR A 55 -5.36 3.47 -7.14
C TYR A 55 -6.35 4.02 -6.11
N LYS A 56 -6.23 5.31 -5.79
CA LYS A 56 -7.15 5.99 -4.86
C LYS A 56 -8.62 5.89 -5.32
N LYS A 57 -8.88 6.10 -6.62
CA LYS A 57 -10.22 5.97 -7.20
C LYS A 57 -10.76 4.55 -7.09
N LEU A 58 -9.93 3.53 -7.32
CA LEU A 58 -10.34 2.13 -7.15
C LEU A 58 -10.71 1.85 -5.69
N ILE A 59 -9.82 2.16 -4.75
CA ILE A 59 -10.02 1.84 -3.34
C ILE A 59 -11.19 2.65 -2.74
N GLU A 60 -11.10 3.98 -2.74
CA GLU A 60 -12.08 4.85 -2.08
C GLU A 60 -13.43 4.84 -2.82
N GLY A 61 -13.42 4.73 -4.15
CA GLY A 61 -14.64 4.66 -4.97
C GLY A 61 -15.46 3.39 -4.73
N ASN A 62 -14.84 2.34 -4.17
CA ASN A 62 -15.50 1.08 -3.83
C ASN A 62 -15.62 0.85 -2.32
N GLY A 63 -15.66 1.94 -1.54
CA GLY A 63 -15.87 1.90 -0.09
C GLY A 63 -14.69 1.37 0.72
N GLY A 64 -13.53 1.21 0.07
CA GLY A 64 -12.27 0.85 0.69
C GLY A 64 -11.52 2.06 1.27
N SER A 65 -10.39 1.78 1.89
CA SER A 65 -9.42 2.79 2.33
C SER A 65 -8.00 2.24 2.20
N SER A 66 -7.02 3.12 1.97
CA SER A 66 -5.62 2.76 1.90
C SER A 66 -4.76 3.75 2.65
N ASN A 67 -3.67 3.28 3.24
CA ASN A 67 -2.69 4.15 3.89
C ASN A 67 -1.32 3.46 3.97
N ALA A 68 -0.34 4.21 4.44
CA ALA A 68 1.01 3.71 4.69
C ALA A 68 1.64 4.42 5.89
N PHE A 69 2.79 3.92 6.33
CA PHE A 69 3.68 4.65 7.23
C PHE A 69 5.14 4.21 7.05
N THR A 70 6.07 5.15 7.30
CA THR A 70 7.51 4.90 7.38
C THR A 70 7.99 5.10 8.81
N CYS A 71 8.46 4.00 9.41
CA CYS A 71 9.11 3.96 10.71
C CYS A 71 10.65 4.07 10.57
N SER A 72 11.36 3.79 11.65
CA SER A 72 12.83 3.75 11.67
C SER A 72 13.41 2.70 10.71
N ASP A 73 12.83 1.52 10.71
CA ASP A 73 13.36 0.30 10.09
C ASP A 73 12.34 -0.41 9.19
N HIS A 74 11.12 0.12 9.07
CA HIS A 74 10.05 -0.44 8.25
C HIS A 74 9.30 0.64 7.48
N THR A 75 8.80 0.30 6.30
CA THR A 75 7.75 1.02 5.59
C THR A 75 6.63 0.05 5.26
N ASN A 76 5.41 0.37 5.69
CA ASN A 76 4.26 -0.51 5.59
C ASN A 76 3.17 0.13 4.72
N TYR A 77 2.57 -0.64 3.82
CA TYR A 77 1.47 -0.24 2.95
C TYR A 77 0.30 -1.19 3.17
N TYR A 78 -0.91 -0.66 3.27
CA TYR A 78 -2.09 -1.48 3.49
C TYR A 78 -3.35 -0.85 2.91
N PHE A 79 -4.32 -1.71 2.57
CA PHE A 79 -5.64 -1.29 2.14
C PHE A 79 -6.72 -2.26 2.59
N ASP A 80 -7.95 -1.77 2.61
CA ASP A 80 -9.17 -2.57 2.62
C ASP A 80 -10.06 -2.23 1.42
N ILE A 81 -10.85 -3.19 0.96
CA ILE A 81 -11.79 -3.03 -0.16
C ILE A 81 -12.91 -4.07 -0.09
N ASN A 82 -13.98 -3.88 -0.87
CA ASN A 82 -14.98 -4.90 -1.12
C ASN A 82 -14.32 -6.23 -1.57
N PRO A 83 -14.67 -7.39 -0.96
CA PRO A 83 -14.02 -8.67 -1.26
C PRO A 83 -14.02 -9.08 -2.74
N SER A 84 -15.04 -8.69 -3.49
CA SER A 84 -15.14 -8.99 -4.93
C SER A 84 -14.07 -8.30 -5.79
N LEU A 85 -13.50 -7.20 -5.29
CA LEU A 85 -12.47 -6.40 -5.97
C LEU A 85 -11.06 -6.61 -5.40
N LEU A 86 -10.90 -7.55 -4.46
CA LEU A 86 -9.59 -7.87 -3.89
C LEU A 86 -8.54 -8.21 -4.97
N PRO A 87 -8.84 -8.99 -6.02
CA PRO A 87 -7.85 -9.29 -7.06
C PRO A 87 -7.34 -8.03 -7.79
N ASP A 88 -8.25 -7.11 -8.12
CA ASP A 88 -7.90 -5.88 -8.83
C ASP A 88 -7.10 -4.93 -7.92
N ALA A 89 -7.51 -4.79 -6.66
CA ALA A 89 -6.82 -3.96 -5.68
C ALA A 89 -5.43 -4.49 -5.30
N LEU A 90 -5.23 -5.82 -5.34
CA LEU A 90 -3.93 -6.44 -5.06
C LEU A 90 -2.97 -6.40 -6.27
N ASP A 91 -3.50 -6.27 -7.49
CA ASP A 91 -2.74 -6.20 -8.74
C ASP A 91 -2.20 -4.80 -9.06
N MET A 92 -2.86 -3.76 -8.54
CA MET A 92 -2.46 -2.34 -8.68
C MET A 92 -1.31 -1.95 -7.77
#